data_AF-A0A959GFV7-F1
#
_entry.id   AF-A0A959GFV7-F1
#
_cell.length_a   1.000
_cell.length_b   1.000
_cell.length_c   1.000
_cell.angle_alpha   90.00
_cell.angle_beta   90.00
_cell.angle_gamma   90.00
#
_symmetry.space_group_name_H-M   'P 1'
#
loop_
_entity.id
_entity.type
_entity.pdbx_description
1 polymer ?
#
loop_
_entity_poly.entity_id
_entity_poly.type
_entity_poly.pdbx_seq_one_letter_code
_entity_poly.pdbx_strand_id
1 'polypeptide(L)'
;TRTGDQIGTMLAGAYSLYRKDEATPEAARAFIAAQDWSEETVRDESKDEYRLLHALVEHLTRFDAGKGSIERTIGELIYIALGLTIDDGAVTVDKAEERLAQIGVVPKEEAEGVFVYFSNNSGYIKKNVLRGTPWASNFHKVLLRVEGTVMKNSVRFSPGIVTRAVGVPINLLNPADQVTDQGGQEEIPF
;
A
#
# COMPACT_ATOMS: atom_id res chain seq x y z
N THR A 1 -11.21 21.50 -18.15
CA THR A 1 -11.29 20.41 -19.16
C THR A 1 -9.99 19.62 -19.34
N ARG A 2 -9.06 19.61 -18.38
CA ARG A 2 -7.80 18.80 -18.45
C ARG A 2 -7.84 17.51 -17.62
N THR A 3 -8.79 17.44 -16.68
CA THR A 3 -8.92 16.34 -15.70
C THR A 3 -9.48 15.06 -16.32
N GLY A 4 -10.40 15.17 -17.28
CA GLY A 4 -11.00 14.01 -17.96
C GLY A 4 -10.02 13.21 -18.82
N ASP A 5 -9.05 13.89 -19.46
CA ASP A 5 -8.03 13.22 -20.30
C ASP A 5 -7.01 12.43 -19.46
N GLN A 6 -6.63 12.97 -18.29
CA GLN A 6 -5.68 12.30 -17.40
C GLN A 6 -6.33 11.12 -16.66
N ILE A 7 -7.55 11.31 -16.16
CA ILE A 7 -8.32 10.25 -15.50
C ILE A 7 -8.75 9.19 -16.51
N GLY A 8 -9.15 9.57 -17.72
CA GLY A 8 -9.54 8.64 -18.79
C GLY A 8 -8.40 7.73 -19.23
N THR A 9 -7.16 8.25 -19.27
CA THR A 9 -5.98 7.45 -19.62
C THR A 9 -5.63 6.45 -18.52
N MET A 10 -5.72 6.86 -17.24
CA MET A 10 -5.50 5.95 -16.11
C MET A 10 -6.58 4.87 -16.01
N LEU A 11 -7.85 5.22 -16.22
CA LEU A 11 -8.94 4.23 -16.25
C LEU A 11 -8.85 3.27 -17.44
N ALA A 12 -8.44 3.75 -18.61
CA ALA A 12 -8.21 2.88 -19.77
C ALA A 12 -7.07 1.88 -19.52
N GLY A 13 -6.00 2.32 -18.83
CA GLY A 13 -4.92 1.45 -18.37
C GLY A 13 -5.40 0.41 -17.34
N ALA A 14 -6.16 0.84 -16.34
CA ALA A 14 -6.72 -0.05 -15.32
C ALA A 14 -7.71 -1.08 -15.89
N TYR A 15 -8.57 -0.66 -16.82
CA TYR A 15 -9.52 -1.54 -17.51
C TYR A 15 -8.80 -2.58 -18.38
N SER A 16 -7.72 -2.19 -19.06
CA SER A 16 -6.88 -3.09 -19.86
C SER A 16 -6.07 -4.08 -19.02
N LEU A 17 -5.80 -3.77 -17.75
CA LEU A 17 -5.11 -4.67 -16.81
C LEU A 17 -6.06 -5.67 -16.14
N TYR A 18 -7.36 -5.35 -16.06
CA TYR A 18 -8.36 -6.19 -15.40
C TYR A 18 -9.11 -7.15 -16.32
N ARG A 19 -9.18 -6.88 -17.64
CA ARG A 19 -9.85 -7.78 -18.61
C ARG A 19 -9.05 -7.95 -19.90
N LYS A 20 -9.06 -9.18 -20.44
CA LYS A 20 -8.48 -9.55 -21.74
C LYS A 20 -9.45 -9.37 -22.93
N ASP A 21 -10.65 -8.88 -22.69
CA ASP A 21 -11.73 -8.79 -23.68
C ASP A 21 -11.88 -7.35 -24.21
N GLU A 22 -12.35 -7.20 -25.46
CA GLU A 22 -12.45 -5.91 -26.16
C GLU A 22 -13.41 -4.93 -25.44
N ALA A 23 -12.94 -3.71 -25.18
CA ALA A 23 -13.67 -2.71 -24.40
C ALA A 23 -14.84 -2.11 -25.19
N THR A 24 -16.06 -2.55 -24.90
CA THR A 24 -17.28 -1.95 -25.45
C THR A 24 -17.70 -0.71 -24.63
N PRO A 25 -18.24 0.36 -25.26
CA PRO A 25 -18.65 1.59 -24.57
C PRO A 25 -19.66 1.36 -23.43
N GLU A 26 -20.48 0.32 -23.55
CA GLU A 26 -21.48 -0.08 -22.57
C GLU A 26 -20.85 -0.72 -21.32
N ALA A 27 -19.77 -1.49 -21.47
CA ALA A 27 -19.03 -2.10 -20.37
C ALA A 27 -18.24 -1.07 -19.55
N ALA A 28 -17.68 -0.05 -20.20
CA ALA A 28 -17.01 1.06 -19.53
C ALA A 28 -17.97 1.91 -18.70
N ARG A 29 -19.19 2.15 -19.22
CA ARG A 29 -20.23 2.89 -18.48
C ARG A 29 -20.77 2.10 -17.29
N ALA A 30 -20.94 0.79 -17.41
CA ALA A 30 -21.34 -0.06 -16.29
C ALA A 30 -20.26 -0.13 -15.19
N PHE A 31 -18.98 -0.13 -15.57
CA PHE A 31 -17.85 -0.06 -14.64
C PHE A 31 -17.79 1.28 -13.88
N ILE A 32 -18.06 2.39 -14.57
CA ILE A 32 -18.09 3.73 -13.94
C ILE A 32 -19.36 3.94 -13.09
N ALA A 33 -20.50 3.42 -13.54
CA ALA A 33 -21.77 3.54 -12.82
C ALA A 33 -21.89 2.59 -11.61
N ALA A 34 -21.05 1.57 -11.53
CA ALA A 34 -20.91 0.69 -10.37
C ALA A 34 -20.01 1.27 -9.26
N GLN A 35 -19.33 2.39 -9.52
CA GLN A 35 -18.54 3.12 -8.54
C GLN A 35 -19.42 4.18 -7.87
N ASP A 36 -19.50 4.18 -6.53
CA ASP A 36 -20.22 5.18 -5.75
C ASP A 36 -19.33 6.41 -5.46
N TRP A 37 -19.90 7.62 -5.56
CA TRP A 37 -19.15 8.89 -5.59
C TRP A 37 -19.51 9.84 -4.44
N SER A 38 -20.11 9.35 -3.35
CA SER A 38 -20.68 10.21 -2.29
C SER A 38 -19.79 10.53 -1.07
N GLU A 39 -18.51 10.15 -1.02
CA GLU A 39 -17.69 10.24 0.20
C GLU A 39 -16.76 11.48 0.30
N GLU A 40 -17.28 12.70 0.15
CA GLU A 40 -16.46 13.92 0.28
C GLU A 40 -16.39 14.50 1.72
N THR A 41 -16.95 13.84 2.75
CA THR A 41 -17.28 14.52 4.03
C THR A 41 -16.47 14.13 5.30
N VAL A 42 -15.62 13.08 5.31
CA VAL A 42 -14.94 12.58 6.56
C VAL A 42 -13.50 13.13 6.75
N ARG A 43 -13.31 14.45 6.60
CA ARG A 43 -12.04 15.06 6.14
C ARG A 43 -11.05 15.61 7.20
N ASP A 44 -11.07 15.27 8.50
CA ASP A 44 -10.16 15.96 9.46
C ASP A 44 -9.33 15.15 10.48
N GLU A 45 -9.81 14.05 11.06
CA GLU A 45 -8.97 13.23 11.98
C GLU A 45 -8.14 12.16 11.24
N SER A 46 -8.65 11.70 10.09
CA SER A 46 -8.05 10.79 9.11
C SER A 46 -6.86 11.38 8.33
N LYS A 47 -6.12 12.34 8.89
CA LYS A 47 -4.95 12.93 8.22
C LYS A 47 -3.64 12.42 8.80
N ASP A 48 -3.55 12.18 10.10
CA ASP A 48 -2.24 11.96 10.73
C ASP A 48 -1.67 10.57 10.41
N GLU A 49 -2.48 9.53 10.55
CA GLU A 49 -2.13 8.15 10.24
C GLU A 49 -1.87 7.92 8.74
N TYR A 50 -2.63 8.60 7.87
CA TYR A 50 -2.40 8.55 6.43
C TYR A 50 -1.15 9.34 6.03
N ARG A 51 -0.89 10.50 6.64
CA ARG A 51 0.40 11.22 6.46
C ARG A 51 1.59 10.37 6.89
N LEU A 52 1.46 9.63 8.00
CA LEU A 52 2.45 8.65 8.41
C LEU A 52 2.63 7.56 7.34
N LEU A 53 1.53 7.01 6.81
CA LEU A 53 1.57 5.98 5.79
C LEU A 53 2.29 6.47 4.53
N HIS A 54 1.95 7.67 4.06
CA HIS A 54 2.64 8.35 2.95
C HIS A 54 4.13 8.53 3.24
N ALA A 55 4.49 9.04 4.42
CA ALA A 55 5.89 9.21 4.81
C ALA A 55 6.69 7.90 4.83
N LEU A 56 6.03 6.77 5.14
CA LEU A 56 6.65 5.44 5.07
C LEU A 56 6.87 5.00 3.62
N VAL A 57 5.84 5.06 2.77
CA VAL A 57 5.93 4.53 1.40
C VAL A 57 6.77 5.40 0.47
N GLU A 58 6.77 6.73 0.64
CA GLU A 58 7.53 7.68 -0.19
C GLU A 58 9.03 7.71 0.12
N HIS A 59 9.45 7.11 1.24
CA HIS A 59 10.84 7.16 1.65
C HIS A 59 11.74 6.41 0.66
N LEU A 60 12.70 7.14 0.06
CA LEU A 60 13.71 6.56 -0.82
C LEU A 60 14.74 5.77 -0.02
N THR A 61 14.93 4.51 -0.42
CA THR A 61 15.98 3.66 0.12
C THR A 61 17.01 3.35 -0.95
N ARG A 62 18.28 3.53 -0.60
CA ARG A 62 19.42 3.18 -1.45
C ARG A 62 19.93 1.79 -1.10
N PHE A 63 20.15 0.96 -2.12
CA PHE A 63 20.68 -0.40 -1.97
C PHE A 63 21.42 -0.86 -3.22
N ASP A 64 22.12 -2.00 -3.13
CA ASP A 64 22.83 -2.61 -4.24
C ASP A 64 21.93 -3.67 -4.91
N ALA A 65 21.66 -3.48 -6.20
CA ALA A 65 20.86 -4.39 -7.01
C ALA A 65 21.72 -5.33 -7.89
N GLY A 66 23.02 -5.47 -7.59
CA GLY A 66 23.96 -6.34 -8.29
C GLY A 66 24.58 -5.72 -9.55
N LYS A 67 23.89 -4.78 -10.22
CA LYS A 67 24.42 -3.98 -11.33
C LYS A 67 24.92 -2.60 -10.90
N GLY A 68 24.88 -2.31 -9.60
CA GLY A 68 25.22 -1.02 -9.01
C GLY A 68 24.23 -0.58 -7.94
N SER A 69 24.53 0.56 -7.33
CA SER A 69 23.67 1.14 -6.32
C SER A 69 22.52 1.92 -6.96
N ILE A 70 21.30 1.62 -6.53
CA ILE A 70 20.06 2.24 -7.01
C ILE A 70 19.25 2.76 -5.84
N GLU A 71 18.27 3.61 -6.15
CA GLU A 71 17.32 4.17 -5.20
C GLU A 71 15.89 3.84 -5.64
N ARG A 72 15.09 3.33 -4.69
CA ARG A 72 13.66 3.08 -4.85
C ARG A 72 12.94 3.43 -3.57
N THR A 73 11.71 3.91 -3.69
CA THR A 73 10.83 4.16 -2.56
C THR A 73 10.45 2.83 -1.90
N ILE A 74 10.09 2.86 -0.61
CA ILE A 74 9.59 1.66 0.09
C ILE A 74 8.33 1.14 -0.62
N GLY A 75 7.45 2.04 -1.09
CA GLY A 75 6.25 1.68 -1.85
C GLY A 75 6.57 0.90 -3.13
N GLU A 76 7.49 1.38 -3.96
CA GLU A 76 7.91 0.67 -5.17
C GLU A 76 8.47 -0.72 -4.85
N LEU A 77 9.30 -0.83 -3.81
CA LEU A 77 9.86 -2.12 -3.40
C LEU A 77 8.78 -3.10 -2.94
N ILE A 78 7.75 -2.63 -2.24
CA ILE A 78 6.60 -3.46 -1.85
C ILE A 78 5.90 -4.04 -3.07
N TYR A 79 5.61 -3.20 -4.07
CA TYR A 79 4.95 -3.65 -5.30
C TYR A 79 5.82 -4.60 -6.11
N ILE A 80 7.14 -4.35 -6.19
CA ILE A 80 8.09 -5.25 -6.85
C ILE A 80 8.17 -6.60 -6.11
N ALA A 81 8.26 -6.59 -4.78
CA ALA A 81 8.28 -7.81 -3.97
C ALA A 81 7.00 -8.65 -4.12
N LEU A 82 5.87 -8.02 -4.40
CA LEU A 82 4.59 -8.68 -4.67
C LEU A 82 4.38 -9.05 -6.15
N GLY A 83 5.34 -8.74 -7.03
CA GLY A 83 5.20 -8.99 -8.47
C GLY A 83 4.12 -8.14 -9.16
N LEU A 84 3.73 -7.02 -8.56
CA LEU A 84 2.68 -6.12 -9.07
C LEU A 84 3.18 -5.04 -10.04
N THR A 85 4.49 -4.96 -10.25
CA THR A 85 5.13 -3.99 -11.16
C THR A 85 5.70 -4.70 -12.39
N ILE A 86 5.66 -4.03 -13.55
CA ILE A 86 6.35 -4.49 -14.76
C ILE A 86 7.86 -4.34 -14.54
N ASP A 87 8.59 -5.45 -14.68
CA ASP A 87 10.04 -5.53 -14.53
C ASP A 87 10.76 -4.46 -15.38
N ASP A 88 11.36 -3.47 -14.72
CA ASP A 88 12.23 -2.48 -15.37
C ASP A 88 13.65 -3.03 -15.62
N GLY A 89 13.90 -4.29 -15.23
CA GLY A 89 15.17 -5.00 -15.32
C GLY A 89 16.25 -4.50 -14.35
N ALA A 90 15.90 -3.55 -13.48
CA ALA A 90 16.82 -2.90 -12.54
C ALA A 90 16.76 -3.53 -11.14
N VAL A 91 15.58 -3.97 -10.68
CA VAL A 91 15.37 -4.57 -9.35
C VAL A 91 14.66 -5.91 -9.49
N THR A 92 15.27 -6.99 -9.03
CA THR A 92 14.59 -8.29 -8.94
C THR A 92 13.70 -8.38 -7.70
N VAL A 93 12.68 -9.25 -7.74
CA VAL A 93 11.79 -9.55 -6.60
C VAL A 93 12.61 -9.90 -5.36
N ASP A 94 13.55 -10.85 -5.46
CA ASP A 94 14.41 -11.27 -4.35
C ASP A 94 15.19 -10.12 -3.72
N LYS A 95 15.66 -9.15 -4.53
CA LYS A 95 16.41 -8.00 -4.03
C LYS A 95 15.51 -6.98 -3.36
N ALA A 96 14.29 -6.80 -3.86
CA ALA A 96 13.29 -5.98 -3.19
C ALA A 96 12.89 -6.59 -1.84
N GLU A 97 12.62 -7.90 -1.79
CA GLU A 97 12.31 -8.62 -0.55
C GLU A 97 13.47 -8.54 0.46
N GLU A 98 14.70 -8.80 0.02
CA GLU A 98 15.90 -8.69 0.85
C GLU A 98 16.02 -7.27 1.43
N ARG A 99 15.80 -6.25 0.60
CA ARG A 99 15.89 -4.87 1.03
C ARG A 99 14.80 -4.50 2.03
N LEU A 100 13.55 -4.86 1.75
CA LEU A 100 12.42 -4.65 2.66
C LEU A 100 12.65 -5.33 4.01
N ALA A 101 13.09 -6.58 3.99
CA ALA A 101 13.40 -7.34 5.19
C ALA A 101 14.45 -6.65 6.08
N GLN A 102 15.52 -6.12 5.47
CA GLN A 102 16.58 -5.39 6.19
C GLN A 102 16.08 -4.11 6.86
N ILE A 103 15.10 -3.43 6.25
CA ILE A 103 14.51 -2.20 6.81
C ILE A 103 13.31 -2.49 7.73
N GLY A 104 12.95 -3.76 7.93
CA GLY A 104 11.87 -4.18 8.81
C GLY A 104 10.48 -4.01 8.20
N VAL A 105 10.36 -4.24 6.89
CA VAL A 105 9.09 -4.32 6.14
C VAL A 105 9.01 -5.70 5.48
N VAL A 106 7.82 -6.32 5.43
CA VAL A 106 7.63 -7.56 4.67
C VAL A 106 6.18 -7.65 4.16
N PRO A 107 5.95 -7.74 2.84
CA PRO A 107 4.65 -8.07 2.31
C PRO A 107 4.37 -9.57 2.48
N LYS A 108 3.12 -9.93 2.79
CA LYS A 108 2.68 -11.32 2.94
C LYS A 108 1.26 -11.49 2.43
N GLU A 109 1.05 -12.58 1.71
CA GLU A 109 -0.28 -13.10 1.41
C GLU A 109 -0.79 -13.90 2.61
N GLU A 110 -1.96 -13.55 3.12
CA GLU A 110 -2.71 -14.28 4.14
C GLU A 110 -4.09 -14.68 3.60
N ALA A 111 -4.84 -15.47 4.36
CA ALA A 111 -6.16 -15.95 3.93
C ALA A 111 -7.16 -14.80 3.68
N GLU A 112 -7.01 -13.71 4.44
CA GLU A 112 -7.85 -12.52 4.39
C GLU A 112 -7.40 -11.49 3.35
N GLY A 113 -6.25 -11.70 2.69
CA GLY A 113 -5.70 -10.80 1.68
C GLY A 113 -4.21 -10.51 1.87
N VAL A 114 -3.73 -9.49 1.17
CA VAL A 114 -2.30 -9.11 1.18
C VAL A 114 -2.05 -8.01 2.21
N PHE A 115 -1.16 -8.29 3.16
CA PHE A 115 -0.75 -7.36 4.20
C PHE A 115 0.72 -7.00 4.07
N VAL A 116 1.03 -5.73 4.31
CA VAL A 116 2.39 -5.24 4.46
C VAL A 116 2.69 -5.04 5.92
N TYR A 117 3.60 -5.84 6.44
CA TYR A 117 3.99 -5.81 7.85
C TYR A 117 5.16 -4.87 8.09
N PHE A 118 4.99 -3.95 9.03
CA PHE A 118 6.03 -3.07 9.54
C PHE A 118 6.46 -3.51 10.94
N SER A 119 7.74 -3.81 11.15
CA SER A 119 8.28 -4.20 12.45
C SER A 119 8.17 -3.05 13.45
N ASN A 120 7.50 -3.28 14.59
CA ASN A 120 7.27 -2.25 15.62
C ASN A 120 8.56 -1.59 16.13
N ASN A 121 9.67 -2.33 16.04
CA ASN A 121 10.98 -1.93 16.53
C ASN A 121 12.04 -1.81 15.42
N SER A 122 11.64 -1.63 14.16
CA SER A 122 12.59 -1.35 13.09
C SER A 122 13.43 -0.12 13.41
N GLY A 123 14.73 -0.33 13.65
CA GLY A 123 15.69 0.75 13.85
C GLY A 123 15.82 1.63 12.61
N TYR A 124 15.67 1.05 11.41
CA TYR A 124 15.74 1.78 10.15
C TYR A 124 14.57 2.76 10.01
N ILE A 125 13.33 2.29 10.23
CA ILE A 125 12.14 3.15 10.14
C ILE A 125 12.26 4.31 11.14
N LYS A 126 12.59 4.03 12.40
CA LYS A 126 12.67 5.07 13.44
C LYS A 126 13.78 6.09 13.19
N LYS A 127 14.94 5.66 12.69
CA LYS A 127 16.15 6.50 12.57
C LYS A 127 16.35 7.14 11.20
N ASN A 128 15.78 6.58 10.13
CA ASN A 128 15.98 7.06 8.77
C ASN A 128 14.69 7.57 8.14
N VAL A 129 13.57 6.87 8.34
CA VAL A 129 12.29 7.22 7.71
C VAL A 129 11.57 8.31 8.51
N LEU A 130 11.40 8.08 9.81
CA LEU A 130 10.57 8.91 10.68
C LEU A 130 11.39 9.84 11.58
N ARG A 131 12.68 10.05 11.28
CA ARG A 131 13.57 10.84 12.14
C ARG A 131 13.06 12.26 12.27
N GLY A 132 12.89 12.73 13.50
CA GLY A 132 12.41 14.08 13.79
C GLY A 132 10.91 14.28 13.60
N THR A 133 10.18 13.23 13.22
CA THR A 133 8.71 13.26 13.18
C THR A 133 8.12 12.87 14.54
N PRO A 134 6.87 13.27 14.84
CA PRO A 134 6.16 12.84 16.05
C PRO A 134 5.97 11.32 16.14
N TRP A 135 5.98 10.62 15.00
CA TRP A 135 5.70 9.19 14.91
C TRP A 135 6.89 8.28 15.23
N ALA A 136 8.12 8.81 15.30
CA ALA A 136 9.34 7.99 15.40
C ALA A 136 9.32 6.96 16.54
N SER A 137 8.69 7.28 17.67
CA SER A 137 8.63 6.39 18.84
C SER A 137 7.39 5.49 18.89
N ASN A 138 6.31 5.86 18.18
CA ASN A 138 4.97 5.28 18.34
C ASN A 138 4.25 4.98 17.02
N PHE A 139 4.92 5.02 15.85
CA PHE A 139 4.28 4.86 14.54
C PHE A 139 3.38 3.63 14.42
N HIS A 140 3.78 2.49 15.00
CA HIS A 140 2.97 1.27 15.01
C HIS A 140 1.61 1.45 15.69
N LYS A 141 1.51 2.30 16.73
CA LYS A 141 0.24 2.63 17.39
C LYS A 141 -0.61 3.56 16.56
N VAL A 142 0.02 4.42 15.77
CA VAL A 142 -0.67 5.37 14.89
C VAL A 142 -1.19 4.64 13.66
N LEU A 143 -0.40 3.73 13.06
CA LEU A 143 -0.86 2.84 11.98
C LEU A 143 -2.06 2.00 12.40
N LEU A 144 -2.10 1.50 13.63
CA LEU A 144 -3.24 0.73 14.15
C LEU A 144 -4.58 1.49 14.22
N ARG A 145 -4.57 2.80 13.97
CA ARG A 145 -5.79 3.61 13.88
C ARG A 145 -6.40 3.60 12.48
N VAL A 146 -5.62 3.20 11.48
CA VAL A 146 -6.13 3.03 10.11
C VAL A 146 -7.01 1.78 10.10
N GLU A 147 -8.20 1.89 9.52
CA GLU A 147 -9.13 0.78 9.38
C GLU A 147 -8.52 -0.38 8.58
N GLY A 148 -8.83 -1.61 8.97
CA GLY A 148 -8.26 -2.83 8.36
C GLY A 148 -6.85 -3.21 8.81
N THR A 149 -6.17 -2.40 9.63
CA THR A 149 -4.83 -2.77 10.15
C THR A 149 -4.89 -3.83 11.25
N VAL A 150 -3.87 -4.68 11.30
CA VAL A 150 -3.81 -5.82 12.23
C VAL A 150 -2.51 -5.84 13.03
N MET A 151 -2.55 -6.27 14.29
CA MET A 151 -1.34 -6.53 15.07
C MET A 151 -0.97 -8.00 15.03
N LYS A 152 0.29 -8.32 14.67
CA LYS A 152 0.86 -9.68 14.80
C LYS A 152 1.92 -9.72 15.89
N ASN A 153 1.81 -10.73 16.75
CA ASN A 153 2.78 -10.98 17.83
C ASN A 153 4.12 -11.53 17.33
N SER A 154 4.14 -12.13 16.14
CA SER A 154 5.32 -12.79 15.59
C SER A 154 5.27 -12.76 14.06
N VAL A 155 6.14 -11.97 13.45
CA VAL A 155 6.35 -11.92 12.00
C VAL A 155 7.83 -12.09 11.72
N ARG A 156 8.16 -13.05 10.86
CA ARG A 156 9.52 -13.23 10.32
C ARG A 156 9.76 -12.21 9.21
N PHE A 157 10.83 -11.43 9.35
CA PHE A 157 11.31 -10.46 8.37
C PHE A 157 12.51 -11.00 7.59
N SER A 158 13.49 -11.56 8.31
CA SER A 158 14.68 -12.18 7.72
C SER A 158 15.09 -13.42 8.54
N PRO A 159 16.03 -14.25 8.06
CA PRO A 159 16.55 -15.37 8.84
C PRO A 159 17.04 -14.91 10.23
N GLY A 160 16.43 -15.46 11.28
CA GLY A 160 16.77 -15.12 12.67
C GLY A 160 16.11 -13.85 13.23
N ILE A 161 15.39 -13.06 12.40
CA ILE A 161 14.68 -11.86 12.85
C ILE A 161 13.18 -12.11 12.82
N VAL A 162 12.61 -12.29 14.01
CA VAL A 162 11.18 -12.45 14.25
C VAL A 162 10.74 -11.44 15.29
N THR A 163 9.81 -10.56 14.95
CA THR A 163 9.36 -9.49 15.85
C THR A 163 7.87 -9.25 15.74
N ARG A 164 7.30 -8.52 16.71
CA ARG A 164 5.95 -7.97 16.61
C ARG A 164 5.89 -6.96 15.45
N ALA A 165 4.75 -6.91 14.79
CA ALA A 165 4.53 -6.04 13.64
C ALA A 165 3.08 -5.53 13.60
N VAL A 166 2.89 -4.42 12.90
CA VAL A 166 1.58 -3.96 12.43
C VAL A 166 1.48 -4.27 10.94
N GLY A 167 0.40 -4.93 10.55
CA GLY A 167 0.06 -5.24 9.16
C GLY A 167 -0.89 -4.19 8.62
N VAL A 168 -0.55 -3.62 7.47
CA VAL A 168 -1.40 -2.69 6.73
C VAL A 168 -1.88 -3.38 5.45
N PRO A 169 -3.19 -3.45 5.21
CA PRO A 169 -3.74 -3.92 3.94
C PRO A 169 -3.12 -3.20 2.74
N ILE A 170 -2.81 -3.93 1.67
CA ILE A 170 -2.12 -3.36 0.51
C ILE A 170 -2.92 -2.27 -0.20
N ASN A 171 -4.25 -2.37 -0.23
CA ASN A 171 -5.13 -1.36 -0.83
C ASN A 171 -4.92 0.01 -0.18
N LEU A 172 -4.62 0.06 1.11
CA LEU A 172 -4.37 1.32 1.80
C LEU A 172 -3.03 1.98 1.43
N LEU A 173 -2.11 1.23 0.83
CA LEU A 173 -0.84 1.78 0.33
C LEU A 173 -1.00 2.44 -1.03
N ASN A 174 -2.15 2.27 -1.67
CA ASN A 174 -2.53 2.95 -2.89
C ASN A 174 -3.45 4.14 -2.54
N PRO A 175 -3.07 5.39 -2.87
CA PRO A 175 -3.95 6.53 -2.66
C PRO A 175 -5.27 6.47 -3.47
N ALA A 176 -5.42 5.48 -4.38
CA ALA A 176 -6.64 5.27 -5.14
C ALA A 176 -7.67 4.32 -4.49
N ASP A 177 -7.31 3.52 -3.47
CA ASP A 177 -8.19 2.48 -2.89
C ASP A 177 -8.63 2.79 -1.44
N GLN A 178 -8.62 4.07 -1.05
CA GLN A 178 -8.90 4.51 0.32
C GLN A 178 -10.39 4.64 0.69
N VAL A 179 -11.27 3.92 0.00
CA VAL A 179 -12.70 3.87 0.34
C VAL A 179 -13.22 2.47 0.09
N THR A 180 -13.37 1.68 1.14
CA THR A 180 -14.57 0.88 1.48
C THR A 180 -14.26 -0.11 2.59
N ASP A 181 -14.97 -0.03 3.72
CA ASP A 181 -15.99 -1.03 4.05
C ASP A 181 -16.61 -0.73 5.42
N GLN A 182 -17.90 -0.38 5.48
CA GLN A 182 -18.80 -0.91 6.51
C GLN A 182 -20.19 -1.14 5.92
N GLY A 183 -20.53 -2.41 5.73
CA GLY A 183 -21.90 -2.86 5.51
C GLY A 183 -22.77 -2.80 6.77
N GLY A 184 -24.09 -2.72 6.58
CA GLY A 184 -25.04 -3.01 7.66
C GLY A 184 -26.44 -2.39 7.51
N GLN A 185 -27.33 -3.14 6.84
CA GLN A 185 -28.77 -3.32 7.15
C GLN A 185 -29.70 -2.09 7.30
N GLU A 186 -30.67 -2.00 6.38
CA GLU A 186 -32.10 -1.81 6.66
C GLU A 186 -32.84 -2.24 5.36
N GLU A 187 -33.59 -3.36 5.33
CA GLU A 187 -35.05 -3.40 5.56
C GLU A 187 -35.74 -2.17 4.93
N ILE A 188 -36.60 -2.27 3.91
CA ILE A 188 -37.94 -2.89 3.85
C ILE A 188 -38.48 -2.69 2.39
N PRO A 189 -39.79 -2.78 2.06
CA PRO A 189 -40.39 -3.78 1.18
C PRO A 189 -41.04 -3.13 -0.07
N PHE A 190 -41.97 -3.86 -0.69
CA PHE A 190 -42.91 -3.52 -1.79
C PHE A 190 -42.53 -4.05 -3.17
#